data_AF-A0A948R9E1-F1
#
_entry.id   AF-A0A948R9E1-F1
#
_cell.length_a   1.000
_cell.length_b   1.000
_cell.length_c   1.000
_cell.angle_alpha   90.00
_cell.angle_beta   90.00
_cell.angle_gamma   90.00
#
_symmetry.space_group_name_H-M   'P 1'
#
loop_
_entity.id
_entity.type
_entity.pdbx_description
1 polymer ?
#
loop_
_entity_poly.entity_id
_entity_poly.type
_entity_poly.pdbx_seq_one_letter_code
_entity_poly.pdbx_strand_id
1 'polypeptide(L)'
;GMIIGENAKPDDLEVNPMKAKQLSNVRSSGKDEAIRLTPPRRMSLEQSIAYIDDDEMVEVTPQSIRLRKAILDPNERKKARRRKDG
;
A
#
# COMPACT_ATOMS: atom_id res chain seq x y z
N GLY A 1 3.24 -7.50 -2.63
CA GLY A 1 2.85 -6.51 -3.65
C GLY A 1 1.37 -6.12 -3.66
N MET A 2 0.57 -6.45 -2.65
CA MET A 2 -0.79 -5.90 -2.55
C MET A 2 -0.74 -4.43 -2.09
N ILE A 3 -1.57 -3.58 -2.69
CA ILE A 3 -1.71 -2.17 -2.33
C ILE A 3 -2.79 -2.07 -1.26
N ILE A 4 -2.46 -1.45 -0.14
CA ILE A 4 -3.34 -1.40 1.05
C ILE A 4 -3.77 0.03 1.42
N GLY A 5 -3.29 1.04 0.68
CA GLY A 5 -3.61 2.44 0.92
C GLY A 5 -2.82 3.37 0.01
N GLU A 6 -3.14 4.66 0.12
CA GLU A 6 -2.47 5.76 -0.57
C GLU A 6 -1.37 6.33 0.34
N ASN A 7 -0.21 6.63 -0.23
CA ASN A 7 0.82 7.42 0.46
C ASN A 7 0.49 8.92 0.29
N ALA A 8 0.72 9.72 1.33
CA ALA A 8 0.56 11.17 1.25
C ALA A 8 1.63 11.84 0.38
N LYS A 9 2.72 11.13 0.10
CA LYS A 9 3.78 11.55 -0.81
C LYS A 9 3.68 10.83 -2.15
N PRO A 10 4.29 11.37 -3.23
CA PRO A 10 4.23 10.78 -4.56
C PRO A 10 4.96 9.44 -4.71
N ASP A 11 5.82 9.09 -3.75
CA ASP A 11 6.61 7.85 -3.80
C ASP A 11 5.83 6.65 -3.24
N ASP A 12 6.08 5.48 -3.82
CA ASP A 12 5.59 4.22 -3.25
C ASP A 12 6.28 3.93 -1.92
N LEU A 13 5.51 3.55 -0.90
CA LEU A 13 6.04 3.11 0.39
C LEU A 13 5.71 1.65 0.66
N GLU A 14 6.74 0.87 0.96
CA GLU A 14 6.59 -0.51 1.40
C GLU A 14 6.39 -0.57 2.92
N VAL A 15 5.26 -1.14 3.33
CA VAL A 15 4.87 -1.22 4.73
C VAL A 15 4.50 -2.65 5.14
N ASN A 16 4.69 -2.96 6.42
CA ASN A 16 4.23 -4.21 7.00
C ASN A 16 2.96 -3.95 7.82
N PRO A 17 1.78 -4.41 7.37
CA PRO A 17 0.53 -4.21 8.11
C PRO A 17 0.36 -5.17 9.30
N MET A 18 1.13 -6.26 9.38
CA MET A 18 0.98 -7.28 10.42
C MET A 18 1.79 -6.98 11.68
N LYS A 19 2.90 -6.27 11.54
CA LYS A 19 3.80 -5.98 12.67
C LYS A 19 3.86 -4.49 12.92
N ALA A 20 3.49 -4.09 14.13
CA ALA A 20 3.70 -2.73 14.60
C ALA A 20 5.20 -2.44 14.58
N LYS A 21 5.57 -1.31 13.97
CA LYS A 21 6.93 -0.79 14.08
C LYS A 21 7.09 -0.25 15.51
N GLN A 22 8.00 -0.83 16.28
CA GLN A 22 8.42 -0.28 17.57
C GLN A 22 8.98 1.13 17.33
N LEU A 23 8.17 2.15 17.64
CA LEU A 23 8.57 3.54 17.59
C LEU A 23 9.35 3.85 18.88
N SER A 24 10.66 3.59 18.88
CA SER A 24 11.54 3.97 20.00
C SER A 24 11.66 5.49 20.19
N ASN A 25 11.14 6.30 19.25
CA ASN A 25 11.21 7.77 19.27
C ASN A 25 9.91 8.45 19.76
N VAL A 26 8.92 7.71 20.25
CA VAL A 26 7.77 8.34 20.94
C VAL A 26 8.22 8.64 22.36
N ARG A 27 8.64 9.90 22.60
CA ARG A 27 8.82 10.44 23.95
C ARG A 27 7.52 10.22 24.72
N SER A 28 7.62 9.35 25.72
CA SER A 28 6.61 9.07 26.72
C SER A 28 6.14 10.37 27.37
N SER A 29 4.90 10.77 27.11
CA SER A 29 4.18 11.66 28.00
C SER A 29 2.68 11.44 27.86
N GLY A 30 2.23 10.29 28.37
CA GLY A 30 0.83 10.02 28.69
C GLY A 30 -0.11 9.89 27.50
N LYS A 31 -0.62 8.68 27.28
CA LYS A 31 -2.04 8.35 27.13
C LYS A 31 -2.16 6.95 26.52
N ASP A 32 -2.92 6.09 27.21
CA ASP A 32 -3.64 4.97 26.60
C ASP A 32 -4.62 5.53 25.55
N GLU A 33 -4.09 6.00 24.43
CA GLU A 33 -4.90 6.42 23.31
C GLU A 33 -5.33 5.15 22.58
N ALA A 34 -6.56 4.70 22.87
CA ALA A 34 -7.18 3.64 22.10
C ALA A 34 -7.03 3.96 20.61
N ILE A 35 -6.32 3.10 19.87
CA ILE A 35 -5.99 3.32 18.46
C ILE A 35 -7.30 3.38 17.68
N ARG A 36 -7.71 4.59 17.28
CA ARG A 36 -8.87 4.80 16.41
C ARG A 36 -8.45 4.62 14.97
N LEU A 37 -8.91 3.55 14.33
CA LEU A 37 -8.70 3.31 12.91
C LEU A 37 -9.77 4.04 12.10
N THR A 38 -9.35 4.94 11.21
CA THR A 38 -10.26 5.56 10.25
C THR A 38 -10.82 4.48 9.31
N PRO A 39 -12.14 4.49 8.99
CA PRO A 39 -12.73 3.52 8.08
C PRO A 39 -12.00 3.49 6.72
N PRO A 40 -11.77 2.30 6.15
CA PRO A 40 -11.10 2.18 4.86
C PRO A 40 -11.98 2.68 3.71
N ARG A 41 -11.37 3.30 2.71
CA ARG A 41 -12.06 3.67 1.46
C ARG A 41 -12.35 2.41 0.66
N ARG A 42 -13.63 2.11 0.43
CA ARG A 42 -14.07 1.02 -0.45
C ARG A 42 -14.18 1.55 -1.87
N MET A 43 -13.37 1.03 -2.79
CA MET A 43 -13.42 1.41 -4.20
C MET A 43 -14.34 0.47 -4.98
N SER A 44 -15.11 1.01 -5.92
CA SER A 44 -15.80 0.21 -6.93
C SER A 44 -14.81 -0.34 -7.96
N LEU A 45 -15.27 -1.23 -8.86
CA LEU A 45 -14.43 -1.75 -9.94
C LEU A 45 -13.95 -0.62 -10.87
N GLU A 46 -14.86 0.26 -11.24
CA GLU A 46 -14.59 1.40 -12.12
C GLU A 46 -13.59 2.36 -11.47
N GLN A 47 -13.78 2.66 -10.18
CA GLN A 47 -12.82 3.47 -9.41
C GLN A 47 -11.45 2.80 -9.31
N SER A 48 -11.40 1.48 -9.16
CA SER A 48 -10.15 0.72 -9.08
C SER A 48 -9.40 0.76 -10.43
N ILE A 49 -10.12 0.62 -11.54
CA ILE A 49 -9.54 0.69 -12.89
C ILE A 49 -9.03 2.11 -13.19
N ALA A 50 -9.76 3.14 -12.79
CA ALA A 50 -9.33 4.53 -12.96
C ALA A 50 -8.16 4.93 -12.05
N TYR A 51 -7.90 4.16 -10.98
CA TYR A 51 -6.89 4.46 -9.98
C TYR A 51 -5.51 3.85 -10.29
N ILE A 52 -5.45 2.70 -10.95
CA ILE A 52 -4.19 1.98 -11.18
C ILE A 52 -3.27 2.66 -12.19
N ASP A 53 -1.97 2.54 -11.98
CA ASP A 53 -0.91 2.89 -12.93
C ASP A 53 -0.47 1.70 -13.81
N ASP A 54 0.38 1.96 -14.80
CA ASP A 54 0.92 0.96 -15.75
C ASP A 54 1.67 -0.21 -15.06
N ASP A 55 2.21 -0.01 -13.86
CA ASP A 55 2.92 -1.05 -13.08
C ASP A 55 2.03 -1.75 -12.04
N GLU A 56 0.72 -1.51 -12.12
CA GLU A 56 -0.31 -2.01 -11.22
C GLU A 56 -1.37 -2.85 -11.94
N MET A 57 -2.13 -3.62 -11.16
CA MET A 57 -3.17 -4.49 -11.65
C MET A 57 -4.32 -4.55 -10.65
N VAL A 58 -5.54 -4.59 -11.19
CA VAL A 58 -6.75 -4.89 -10.42
C VAL A 58 -6.99 -6.40 -10.45
N GLU A 59 -6.90 -7.04 -9.29
CA GLU A 59 -7.28 -8.43 -9.12
C GLU A 59 -8.76 -8.52 -8.78
N VAL A 60 -9.55 -9.11 -9.68
CA VAL A 60 -11.00 -9.24 -9.54
C VAL A 60 -11.37 -10.70 -9.28
N THR A 61 -12.15 -10.91 -8.24
CA THR A 61 -12.78 -12.20 -7.89
C THR A 61 -14.27 -11.96 -7.65
N PRO A 62 -15.13 -13.00 -7.68
CA PRO A 62 -16.57 -12.83 -7.47
C PRO A 62 -16.94 -12.16 -6.13
N GLN A 63 -16.08 -12.27 -5.12
CA GLN A 63 -16.33 -11.74 -3.77
C GLN A 63 -15.51 -10.50 -3.45
N SER A 64 -14.45 -10.20 -4.21
CA SER A 64 -13.51 -9.14 -3.83
C SER A 64 -12.75 -8.55 -5.01
N ILE A 65 -12.45 -7.26 -4.88
CA ILE A 65 -11.59 -6.48 -5.77
C ILE A 65 -10.37 -6.05 -4.95
N ARG A 66 -9.17 -6.27 -5.47
CA ARG A 66 -7.91 -5.91 -4.81
C ARG A 66 -6.99 -5.17 -5.77
N LEU A 67 -6.27 -4.19 -5.25
CA LEU A 67 -5.20 -3.51 -5.98
C LEU A 67 -3.85 -4.15 -5.64
N ARG A 68 -3.00 -4.33 -6.64
CA ARG A 68 -1.66 -4.91 -6.47
C ARG A 68 -0.70 -4.39 -7.53
N LYS A 69 0.58 -4.39 -7.21
CA LYS A 69 1.65 -4.17 -8.20
C LYS A 69 1.78 -5.39 -9.11
N ALA A 70 2.11 -5.17 -10.38
CA ALA A 70 2.37 -6.21 -11.36
C ALA A 70 3.52 -7.12 -10.89
N ILE A 71 4.61 -6.50 -10.43
CA ILE A 71 5.74 -7.19 -9.78
C ILE A 71 5.49 -7.24 -8.27
N LEU A 72 5.22 -8.44 -7.77
CA LEU A 72 4.90 -8.67 -6.37
C LEU A 72 6.10 -8.49 -5.43
N ASP A 73 7.27 -8.97 -5.86
CA ASP A 73 8.51 -8.91 -5.09
C ASP A 73 9.11 -7.49 -5.18
N PRO A 74 9.29 -6.80 -4.05
CA PRO A 74 9.86 -5.46 -4.04
C PRO A 74 11.29 -5.39 -4.59
N ASN A 75 12.10 -6.42 -4.38
CA ASN A 75 13.47 -6.48 -4.92
C ASN A 75 13.46 -6.55 -6.44
N GLU A 76 12.56 -7.35 -7.01
CA GLU A 76 12.38 -7.43 -8.45
C GLU A 76 11.86 -6.12 -9.02
N ARG A 77 10.94 -5.43 -8.33
CA ARG A 77 10.43 -4.12 -8.74
C ARG A 77 11.54 -3.08 -8.79
N LYS A 78 12.42 -3.06 -7.78
CA LYS A 78 13.60 -2.17 -7.75
C LYS A 78 14.57 -2.46 -8.91
N LYS A 79 14.76 -3.74 -9.27
CA LYS A 79 15.57 -4.13 -10.43
C LYS A 79 14.90 -3.70 -11.75
N ALA A 80 13.59 -3.88 -11.88
CA ALA A 80 12.83 -3.50 -13.07
C ALA A 80 12.85 -1.98 -13.31
N ARG A 81 12.64 -1.17 -12.26
CA ARG A 81 12.79 0.30 -12.34
C ARG A 81 14.17 0.70 -12.85
N ARG A 82 15.23 0.16 -12.23
CA ARG A 82 16.62 0.44 -12.66
C ARG A 82 16.93 0.06 -14.12
N ARG A 83 16.29 -0.99 -14.66
CA ARG A 83 16.45 -1.39 -16.06
C ARG A 83 15.68 -0.51 -17.03
N LYS A 84 14.60 0.14 -16.58
CA LYS A 84 13.78 1.04 -17.39
C LYS A 84 14.40 2.43 -17.48
N ASP A 85 15.12 2.85 -16.45
CA ASP A 85 15.76 4.17 -16.33
C ASP A 85 17.17 4.25 -16.95
N GLY A 86 17.75 3.13 -17.40
CA GLY A 86 19.05 3.04 -18.04
C GLY A 86 18.94 2.65 -19.51
#